data_AF-A0A1N7RNA6-F1
#
_entry.id   AF-A0A1N7RNA6-F1
#
_cell.length_a   1.000
_cell.length_b   1.000
_cell.length_c   1.000
_cell.angle_alpha   90.00
_cell.angle_beta   90.00
_cell.angle_gamma   90.00
#
_symmetry.space_group_name_H-M   'P 1'
#
loop_
_entity.id
_entity.type
_entity.pdbx_description
1 polymer ?
#
loop_
_entity_poly.entity_id
_entity_poly.type
_entity_poly.pdbx_seq_one_letter_code
_entity_poly.pdbx_strand_id
1 'polypeptide(L)'
;MRHGTNGQLLQNEKQMLFLILILVALVIFYFYAKSWSARNAQNFELIHDAANESLATDEPVTVATGTTAAASKFFEVYGTTEKKFESMLTPVVLYAGYVRLGGEEVVAVAVRNNGGITVMTHPLPYSFGQDMLSLIGKSQYIKDIMQKYKAASGRV
;
A
#
# COMPACT_ATOMS: atom_id res chain seq x y z
N MET A 1 -14.11 -36.00 -53.25
CA MET A 1 -14.45 -35.12 -52.11
C MET A 1 -13.38 -35.25 -51.01
N ARG A 2 -12.23 -34.56 -51.12
CA ARG A 2 -11.17 -34.53 -50.09
C ARG A 2 -10.41 -33.20 -50.17
N HIS A 3 -11.07 -32.08 -49.90
CA HIS A 3 -10.45 -30.75 -49.89
C HIS A 3 -10.88 -29.86 -48.69
N GLY A 4 -11.40 -30.44 -47.61
CA GLY A 4 -11.86 -29.68 -46.44
C GLY A 4 -11.01 -29.80 -45.17
N THR A 5 -10.25 -30.89 -45.00
CA THR A 5 -9.60 -31.23 -43.74
C THR A 5 -8.23 -30.57 -43.52
N ASN A 6 -7.41 -30.42 -44.58
CA ASN A 6 -6.06 -29.86 -44.44
C ASN A 6 -6.06 -28.35 -44.16
N GLY A 7 -7.04 -27.61 -44.69
CA GLY A 7 -7.19 -26.17 -44.43
C GLY A 7 -7.67 -25.88 -43.01
N GLN A 8 -8.59 -26.70 -42.48
CA GLN A 8 -9.08 -26.59 -41.10
C GLN A 8 -8.00 -26.96 -40.07
N LEU A 9 -7.20 -27.99 -40.32
CA LEU A 9 -6.04 -28.34 -39.49
C LEU A 9 -5.04 -27.18 -39.38
N LEU A 10 -4.67 -26.59 -40.52
CA LEU A 10 -3.73 -25.45 -40.55
C LEU A 10 -4.29 -24.20 -39.85
N GLN A 11 -5.60 -23.99 -39.93
CA GLN A 11 -6.28 -22.88 -39.25
C GLN A 11 -6.31 -23.08 -37.73
N ASN A 12 -6.56 -24.32 -37.27
CA ASN A 12 -6.54 -24.68 -35.85
C ASN A 12 -5.12 -24.56 -35.26
N GLU A 13 -4.08 -24.97 -36.00
CA GLU A 13 -2.68 -24.79 -35.58
C GLU A 13 -2.31 -23.31 -35.43
N LYS A 14 -2.72 -22.46 -36.38
CA LYS A 14 -2.50 -21.00 -36.28
C LYS A 14 -3.22 -20.38 -35.08
N GLN A 15 -4.47 -20.80 -34.81
CA GLN A 15 -5.20 -20.35 -33.63
C GLN A 15 -4.54 -20.80 -32.32
N MET A 16 -4.05 -22.03 -32.27
CA MET A 16 -3.33 -22.57 -31.11
C MET A 16 -2.04 -21.80 -30.86
N LEU A 17 -1.26 -21.52 -31.90
CA LEU A 17 -0.04 -20.71 -31.80
C LEU A 17 -0.34 -19.28 -31.33
N PHE A 18 -1.42 -18.68 -31.84
CA PHE A 18 -1.84 -17.35 -31.41
C PHE A 18 -2.24 -17.33 -29.92
N LEU A 19 -2.99 -18.34 -29.45
CA LEU A 19 -3.35 -18.48 -28.04
C LEU A 19 -2.11 -18.69 -27.14
N ILE A 20 -1.15 -19.49 -27.58
CA ILE A 20 0.12 -19.70 -26.87
C ILE A 20 0.89 -18.38 -26.77
N LEU A 21 0.96 -17.58 -27.85
CA LEU A 21 1.62 -16.28 -27.83
C LEU A 21 0.95 -15.30 -26.85
N ILE A 22 -0.39 -15.29 -26.78
CA ILE A 22 -1.12 -14.48 -25.79
C ILE A 22 -0.79 -14.93 -24.38
N LEU A 23 -0.81 -16.24 -24.11
CA LEU A 23 -0.46 -16.78 -22.79
C LEU A 23 0.96 -16.40 -22.37
N VAL A 24 1.93 -16.54 -23.28
CA VAL A 24 3.33 -16.13 -23.03
C VAL A 24 3.42 -14.64 -22.76
N ALA A 25 2.74 -13.79 -23.53
CA ALA A 25 2.73 -12.34 -23.32
C ALA A 25 2.13 -11.96 -21.95
N LEU A 26 1.04 -12.62 -21.55
CA LEU A 26 0.41 -12.42 -20.23
C LEU A 26 1.35 -12.84 -19.09
N VAL A 27 2.06 -13.96 -19.24
CA VAL A 27 3.03 -14.42 -18.24
C VAL A 27 4.20 -13.45 -18.12
N ILE A 28 4.77 -12.98 -19.24
CA ILE A 28 5.84 -11.97 -19.24
C ILE A 28 5.37 -10.68 -18.58
N PHE A 29 4.19 -10.19 -18.96
CA PHE A 29 3.61 -8.99 -18.36
C PHE A 29 3.38 -9.16 -16.86
N TYR A 30 2.89 -10.31 -16.41
CA TYR A 30 2.73 -10.62 -14.98
C TYR A 30 4.06 -10.53 -14.21
N PHE A 31 5.13 -11.15 -14.73
CA PHE A 31 6.44 -11.09 -14.10
C PHE A 31 7.02 -9.67 -14.10
N TYR A 32 6.82 -8.93 -15.19
CA TYR A 32 7.24 -7.53 -15.29
C TYR A 32 6.53 -6.67 -14.25
N ALA A 33 5.20 -6.73 -14.17
CA ALA A 33 4.39 -6.00 -13.21
C ALA A 33 4.76 -6.33 -11.76
N LYS A 34 4.98 -7.62 -11.47
CA LYS A 34 5.42 -8.07 -10.14
C LYS A 34 6.78 -7.49 -9.75
N SER A 35 7.75 -7.52 -10.66
CA SER A 35 9.10 -6.99 -10.41
C SER A 35 9.12 -5.47 -10.23
N TRP A 36 8.27 -4.75 -10.97
CA TRP A 36 8.12 -3.30 -10.85
C TRP A 36 7.52 -2.90 -9.49
N SER A 37 6.46 -3.61 -9.07
CA SER A 37 5.87 -3.42 -7.73
C SER A 37 6.88 -3.69 -6.60
N ALA A 38 7.67 -4.76 -6.72
CA ALA A 38 8.69 -5.10 -5.74
C ALA A 38 9.77 -4.01 -5.60
N ARG A 39 10.25 -3.42 -6.71
CA ARG A 39 11.21 -2.30 -6.67
C ARG A 39 10.63 -1.05 -6.01
N ASN A 40 9.38 -0.71 -6.33
CA ASN A 40 8.72 0.44 -5.73
C ASN A 40 8.46 0.25 -4.23
N ALA A 41 8.32 -1.00 -3.77
CA ALA A 41 8.17 -1.35 -2.37
C ALA A 41 9.51 -1.37 -1.58
N GLN A 42 10.68 -1.36 -2.23
CA GLN A 42 11.99 -1.41 -1.56
C GLN A 42 12.25 -0.17 -0.68
N ASN A 43 11.66 0.97 -1.01
CA ASN A 43 11.83 2.21 -0.26
C ASN A 43 10.97 2.27 1.02
N PHE A 44 10.46 1.15 1.52
CA PHE A 44 9.66 1.11 2.75
C PHE A 44 10.48 1.45 4.01
N GLU A 45 11.78 1.16 4.00
CA GLU A 45 12.70 1.53 5.08
C GLU A 45 12.83 3.05 5.21
N LEU A 46 12.82 3.80 4.10
CA LEU A 46 12.82 5.27 4.13
C LEU A 46 11.54 5.83 4.77
N ILE A 47 10.41 5.15 4.59
CA ILE A 47 9.14 5.53 5.24
C ILE A 47 9.19 5.20 6.73
N HIS A 48 9.82 4.09 7.11
CA HIS A 48 10.06 3.75 8.52
C HIS A 48 10.98 4.78 9.20
N ASP A 49 12.06 5.18 8.56
CA ASP A 49 12.99 6.16 9.10
C ASP A 49 12.32 7.53 9.23
N ALA A 50 11.55 7.95 8.23
CA ALA A 50 10.73 9.16 8.31
C ALA A 50 9.67 9.08 9.43
N ALA A 51 9.13 7.90 9.72
CA ALA A 51 8.21 7.71 10.85
C ALA A 51 8.93 7.84 12.20
N ASN A 52 10.14 7.30 12.34
CA ASN A 52 10.96 7.46 13.55
C ASN A 52 11.39 8.92 13.75
N GLU A 53 11.76 9.60 12.66
CA GLU A 53 12.10 11.03 12.71
C GLU A 53 10.87 11.86 13.11
N SER A 54 9.72 11.59 12.49
CA SER A 54 8.46 12.26 12.86
C SER A 54 8.08 12.03 14.32
N LEU A 55 8.32 10.83 14.87
CA LEU A 55 8.10 10.54 16.28
C LEU A 55 9.06 11.33 17.19
N ALA A 56 10.31 11.50 16.79
CA ALA A 56 11.32 12.21 17.56
C ALA A 56 11.12 13.74 17.53
N THR A 57 10.61 14.28 16.42
CA THR A 57 10.47 15.74 16.22
C THR A 57 9.04 16.25 16.40
N ASP A 58 8.03 15.36 16.47
CA ASP A 58 6.60 15.67 16.44
C ASP A 58 6.17 16.49 15.19
N GLU A 59 6.94 16.38 14.11
CA GLU A 59 6.73 17.10 12.85
C GLU A 59 6.51 16.12 11.68
N PRO A 60 5.75 16.49 10.64
CA PRO A 60 5.57 15.64 9.47
C PRO A 60 6.83 15.61 8.61
N VAL A 61 7.24 14.41 8.18
CA VAL A 61 8.46 14.19 7.38
C VAL A 61 8.10 13.71 5.98
N THR A 62 8.63 14.37 4.93
CA THR A 62 8.37 14.00 3.54
C THR A 62 9.50 13.19 2.92
N VAL A 63 9.17 11.97 2.49
CA VAL A 63 10.03 11.10 1.68
C VAL A 63 9.73 11.35 0.21
N ALA A 64 10.61 12.10 -0.46
CA ALA A 64 10.39 12.54 -1.85
C ALA A 64 10.27 11.37 -2.84
N THR A 65 11.05 10.31 -2.63
CA THR A 65 11.04 9.08 -3.45
C THR A 65 10.04 8.04 -2.95
N GLY A 66 9.24 8.36 -1.93
CA GLY A 66 8.25 7.46 -1.36
C GLY A 66 7.19 7.10 -2.39
N THR A 67 6.76 5.84 -2.42
CA THR A 67 5.67 5.35 -3.27
C THR A 67 4.52 4.84 -2.41
N THR A 68 3.33 4.73 -2.99
CA THR A 68 2.18 4.10 -2.31
C THR A 68 2.45 2.63 -2.00
N ALA A 69 3.21 1.94 -2.86
CA ALA A 69 3.65 0.56 -2.63
C ALA A 69 4.61 0.46 -1.43
N ALA A 70 5.56 1.40 -1.30
CA ALA A 70 6.44 1.49 -0.14
C ALA A 70 5.64 1.77 1.14
N ALA A 71 4.64 2.67 1.09
CA ALA A 71 3.80 3.00 2.24
C ALA A 71 2.98 1.77 2.69
N SER A 72 2.34 1.08 1.75
CA SER A 72 1.64 -0.19 2.04
C SER A 72 2.59 -1.22 2.63
N LYS A 73 3.79 -1.37 2.06
CA LYS A 73 4.78 -2.33 2.53
C LYS A 73 5.28 -2.02 3.93
N PHE A 74 5.47 -0.74 4.24
CA PHE A 74 5.83 -0.26 5.57
C PHE A 74 4.80 -0.75 6.61
N PHE A 75 3.49 -0.53 6.36
CA PHE A 75 2.46 -0.99 7.29
C PHE A 75 2.34 -2.52 7.33
N GLU A 76 2.56 -3.24 6.24
CA GLU A 76 2.60 -4.71 6.26
C GLU A 76 3.70 -5.26 7.19
N VAL A 77 4.87 -4.64 7.16
CA VAL A 77 6.05 -5.07 7.92
C VAL A 77 5.97 -4.63 9.38
N TYR A 78 5.67 -3.36 9.63
CA TYR A 78 5.74 -2.74 10.96
C TYR A 78 4.38 -2.60 11.66
N GLY A 79 3.27 -2.90 10.97
CA GLY A 79 1.92 -2.82 11.52
C GLY A 79 1.69 -3.83 12.65
N THR A 80 1.16 -3.36 13.78
CA THR A 80 0.95 -4.19 14.97
C THR A 80 -0.42 -4.85 15.03
N THR A 81 -1.41 -4.34 14.30
CA THR A 81 -2.76 -4.91 14.23
C THR A 81 -2.90 -5.98 13.15
N GLU A 82 -3.91 -6.86 13.28
CA GLU A 82 -4.25 -7.85 12.25
C GLU A 82 -4.57 -7.18 10.92
N LYS A 83 -5.47 -6.19 10.97
CA LYS A 83 -5.66 -5.25 9.87
C LYS A 83 -4.54 -4.22 9.95
N LYS A 84 -3.44 -4.50 9.24
CA LYS A 84 -2.17 -3.77 9.29
C LYS A 84 -2.29 -2.26 9.10
N PHE A 85 -3.26 -1.83 8.29
CA PHE A 85 -3.58 -0.42 8.07
C PHE A 85 -5.01 -0.24 7.53
N GLU A 86 -5.52 0.96 7.71
CA GLU A 86 -6.66 1.51 6.98
C GLU A 86 -6.15 2.37 5.81
N SER A 87 -6.89 2.39 4.70
CA SER A 87 -6.54 3.22 3.55
C SER A 87 -7.74 4.01 3.05
N MET A 88 -7.47 5.20 2.54
CA MET A 88 -8.41 6.06 1.84
C MET A 88 -7.75 6.47 0.54
N LEU A 89 -8.45 6.27 -0.59
CA LEU A 89 -7.87 6.54 -1.92
C LEU A 89 -8.40 7.85 -2.54
N THR A 90 -9.46 8.44 -1.96
CA THR A 90 -10.15 9.62 -2.51
C THR A 90 -10.57 10.57 -1.38
N PRO A 91 -10.34 11.90 -1.49
CA PRO A 91 -9.66 12.63 -2.57
C PRO A 91 -8.12 12.54 -2.51
N VAL A 92 -7.56 12.04 -1.41
CA VAL A 92 -6.11 11.88 -1.19
C VAL A 92 -5.83 10.43 -0.84
N VAL A 93 -4.70 9.91 -1.35
CA VAL A 93 -4.24 8.57 -0.99
C VAL A 93 -3.56 8.63 0.37
N LEU A 94 -4.19 8.05 1.38
CA LEU A 94 -3.76 8.06 2.77
C LEU A 94 -3.81 6.64 3.34
N TYR A 95 -2.79 6.30 4.12
CA TYR A 95 -2.66 5.06 4.85
C TYR A 95 -2.46 5.37 6.33
N ALA A 96 -3.15 4.69 7.23
CA ALA A 96 -3.00 4.88 8.67
C ALA A 96 -3.01 3.54 9.40
N GLY A 97 -2.11 3.34 10.35
CA GLY A 97 -2.00 2.07 11.06
C GLY A 97 -1.23 2.20 12.36
N TYR A 98 -1.48 1.27 13.28
CA TYR A 98 -0.68 1.11 14.49
C TYR A 98 0.66 0.48 14.13
N VAL A 99 1.77 1.10 14.51
CA VAL A 99 3.13 0.63 14.25
C VAL A 99 3.94 0.69 15.53
N ARG A 100 4.94 -0.19 15.64
CA ARG A 100 5.91 -0.13 16.75
C ARG A 100 7.17 0.57 16.29
N LEU A 101 7.43 1.76 16.84
CA LEU A 101 8.58 2.62 16.53
C LEU A 101 9.32 2.94 17.83
N GLY A 102 10.65 2.85 17.85
CA GLY A 102 11.44 3.16 19.04
C GLY A 102 11.12 2.34 20.31
N GLY A 103 10.37 1.24 20.20
CA GLY A 103 9.88 0.45 21.33
C GLY A 103 8.47 0.79 21.81
N GLU A 104 7.87 1.86 21.28
CA GLU A 104 6.52 2.32 21.60
C GLU A 104 5.53 1.99 20.48
N GLU A 105 4.26 1.71 20.83
CA GLU A 105 3.19 1.61 19.84
C GLU A 105 2.63 3.01 19.59
N VAL A 106 2.59 3.42 18.31
CA VAL A 106 2.08 4.72 17.88
C VAL A 106 1.20 4.54 16.64
N VAL A 107 0.43 5.56 16.28
CA VAL A 107 -0.27 5.57 14.99
C VAL A 107 0.59 6.31 13.97
N ALA A 108 1.01 5.63 12.91
CA ALA A 108 1.63 6.28 11.76
C ALA A 108 0.58 6.56 10.69
N VAL A 109 0.67 7.74 10.08
CA VAL A 109 -0.16 8.18 8.96
C VAL A 109 0.77 8.52 7.80
N ALA A 110 0.61 7.86 6.67
CA ALA A 110 1.33 8.13 5.44
C ALA A 110 0.39 8.70 4.39
N VAL A 111 0.65 9.93 3.95
CA VAL A 111 -0.15 10.67 2.99
C VAL A 111 0.62 10.85 1.69
N ARG A 112 0.01 10.49 0.57
CA ARG A 112 0.55 10.74 -0.77
C ARG A 112 0.30 12.17 -1.17
N ASN A 113 1.38 12.87 -1.46
CA ASN A 113 1.38 14.22 -2.00
C ASN A 113 2.10 14.24 -3.36
N ASN A 114 2.00 15.35 -4.11
CA ASN A 114 2.67 15.50 -5.40
C ASN A 114 4.20 15.34 -5.31
N GLY A 115 4.78 15.64 -4.15
CA GLY A 115 6.21 15.55 -3.90
C GLY A 115 6.71 14.22 -3.32
N GLY A 116 5.83 13.23 -3.06
CA GLY A 116 6.24 11.96 -2.43
C GLY A 116 5.25 11.44 -1.39
N ILE A 117 5.75 10.79 -0.34
CA ILE A 117 4.95 10.35 0.83
C ILE A 117 5.34 11.22 2.02
N THR A 118 4.36 11.85 2.66
CA THR A 118 4.54 12.54 3.94
C THR A 118 4.06 11.63 5.06
N VAL A 119 4.90 11.42 6.06
CA VAL A 119 4.62 10.57 7.21
C VAL A 119 4.47 11.43 8.44
N MET A 120 3.46 11.16 9.26
CA MET A 120 3.28 11.76 10.56
C MET A 120 2.89 10.70 11.57
N THR A 121 3.48 10.74 12.76
CA THR A 121 3.11 9.86 13.88
C THR A 121 2.22 10.57 14.88
N HIS A 122 1.33 9.81 15.52
CA HIS A 122 0.43 10.27 16.57
C HIS A 122 0.61 9.36 17.79
N PRO A 123 0.90 9.91 18.98
CA PRO A 123 1.00 9.12 20.20
C PRO A 123 -0.37 8.54 20.56
N LEU A 124 -0.37 7.40 21.25
CA LEU A 124 -1.61 6.79 21.71
C LEU A 124 -2.19 7.61 22.88
N PRO A 125 -3.47 8.01 22.83
CA PRO A 125 -4.11 8.75 23.92
C PRO A 125 -4.30 7.91 25.18
N TYR A 126 -4.25 6.58 25.06
CA TYR A 126 -4.37 5.62 26.15
C TYR A 126 -3.80 4.26 25.74
N SER A 127 -3.43 3.43 26.73
CA SER A 127 -3.03 2.04 26.49
C SER A 127 -4.26 1.21 26.15
N PHE A 128 -4.31 0.67 24.94
CA PHE A 128 -5.37 -0.24 24.52
C PHE A 128 -5.07 -1.66 25.01
N GLY A 129 -6.05 -2.32 25.61
CA GLY A 129 -6.00 -3.74 25.96
C GLY A 129 -6.16 -4.66 24.74
N GLN A 130 -6.23 -5.96 24.99
CA GLN A 130 -6.54 -6.98 23.97
C GLN A 130 -8.03 -7.33 23.91
N ASP A 131 -8.86 -6.66 24.70
CA ASP A 131 -10.29 -6.89 24.75
C ASP A 131 -11.02 -6.23 23.58
N MET A 132 -12.23 -6.73 23.32
CA MET A 132 -13.04 -6.30 22.17
C MET A 132 -13.33 -4.79 22.19
N LEU A 133 -13.49 -4.17 23.36
CA LEU A 133 -13.72 -2.72 23.48
C LEU A 133 -12.47 -1.94 23.08
N SER A 134 -11.28 -2.41 23.46
CA SER A 134 -10.01 -1.82 23.02
C SER A 134 -9.80 -1.93 21.52
N LEU A 135 -10.21 -3.04 20.88
CA LEU A 135 -10.16 -3.18 19.42
C LEU A 135 -11.12 -2.23 18.70
N ILE A 136 -12.34 -2.06 19.23
CA ILE A 136 -13.31 -1.09 18.72
C ILE A 136 -12.76 0.34 18.87
N GLY A 137 -12.20 0.67 20.04
CA GLY A 137 -11.55 1.95 20.30
C GLY A 137 -10.39 2.22 19.34
N LYS A 138 -9.54 1.20 19.09
CA LYS A 138 -8.43 1.29 18.13
C LYS A 138 -8.93 1.60 16.72
N SER A 139 -9.99 0.93 16.27
CA SER A 139 -10.57 1.18 14.95
C SER A 139 -11.18 2.59 14.85
N GLN A 140 -11.89 3.03 15.89
CA GLN A 140 -12.50 4.36 15.90
C GLN A 140 -11.45 5.46 15.89
N TYR A 141 -10.38 5.31 16.69
CA TYR A 141 -9.32 6.31 16.78
C TYR A 141 -8.59 6.51 15.44
N ILE A 142 -8.27 5.43 14.71
CA ILE A 142 -7.71 5.55 13.35
C ILE A 142 -8.69 6.30 12.43
N LYS A 143 -9.98 5.97 12.46
CA LYS A 143 -10.99 6.64 11.62
C LYS A 143 -11.05 8.14 11.92
N ASP A 144 -11.03 8.52 13.19
CA ASP A 144 -11.05 9.92 13.62
C ASP A 144 -9.80 10.66 13.11
N ILE A 145 -8.62 10.04 13.20
CA ILE A 145 -7.38 10.58 12.62
C ILE A 145 -7.53 10.76 11.11
N MET A 146 -7.92 9.71 10.37
CA MET A 146 -8.09 9.78 8.91
C MET A 146 -9.09 10.88 8.50
N GLN A 147 -10.16 11.08 9.28
CA GLN A 147 -11.14 12.13 9.03
C GLN A 147 -10.55 13.53 9.23
N LYS A 148 -9.68 13.74 10.22
CA LYS A 148 -8.95 15.02 10.39
C LYS A 148 -8.09 15.35 9.17
N TYR A 149 -7.35 14.38 8.65
CA TYR A 149 -6.54 14.57 7.44
C TYR A 149 -7.38 14.81 6.20
N LYS A 150 -8.53 14.14 6.07
CA LYS A 150 -9.50 14.41 4.99
C LYS A 150 -10.01 15.85 5.05
N ALA A 151 -10.35 16.35 6.24
CA ALA A 151 -10.85 17.72 6.41
C ALA A 151 -9.76 18.78 6.13
N ALA A 152 -8.51 18.48 6.50
CA ALA A 152 -7.36 19.35 6.21
C ALA A 152 -7.04 19.40 4.70
N SER A 153 -7.16 18.25 4.01
CA SER A 153 -6.94 18.13 2.56
C SER A 153 -8.02 18.83 1.71
N GLY A 154 -9.24 19.00 2.23
CA GLY A 154 -10.35 19.66 1.50
C GLY A 154 -10.30 21.18 1.52
N ARG A 155 -9.25 21.79 2.07
CA ARG A 155 -9.06 23.26 2.17
C ARG A 155 -7.99 23.81 1.23
N VAL A 156 -7.52 23.01 0.28
CA VAL A 156 -6.61 23.43 -0.80
C VAL A 156 -7.37 23.57 -2.11
#